data_AF-A0A0D2MAZ0-F1
#
_entry.id   AF-A0A0D2MAZ0-F1
#
_cell.length_a   1.000
_cell.length_b   1.000
_cell.length_c   1.000
_cell.angle_alpha   90.00
_cell.angle_beta   90.00
_cell.angle_gamma   90.00
#
_symmetry.space_group_name_H-M   'P 1'
#
loop_
_entity.id
_entity.type
_entity.pdbx_description
1 polymer ?
#
loop_
_entity_poly.entity_id
_entity_poly.type
_entity_poly.pdbx_seq_one_letter_code
_entity_poly.pdbx_strand_id
1 'polypeptide(L)'
;HPFAHSTAKLELVPNASIRGDGIDVEAEAQLYDELCRTYEDETENFVQSNTAPGAQPHKSAKLNKRKRPLSLLPAESIFSADIFLADNTSPSSSTSSLFAQDVTISGWTTVGDKDKARKAGAYVAYDCAIVTREGTTMHILKRYTAFEELYERLKRTLPSSILPFLPSLPPKAPLARFRPAFLDSRRKLLQFWLASVLLHPEIGGREAVRDWVL
;
A
#
# COMPACT_ATOMS: atom_id res chain seq x y z
N HIS A 1 -39.61 -23.36 -3.73
CA HIS A 1 -39.03 -22.86 -2.46
C HIS A 1 -38.55 -24.06 -1.64
N PRO A 2 -37.26 -24.14 -1.25
CA PRO A 2 -36.66 -25.34 -0.67
C PRO A 2 -37.10 -25.67 0.77
N PHE A 3 -38.03 -24.90 1.35
CA PHE A 3 -38.50 -25.09 2.74
C PHE A 3 -40.03 -25.25 2.86
N ALA A 4 -40.73 -25.50 1.75
CA ALA A 4 -42.19 -25.53 1.72
C ALA A 4 -42.84 -26.64 2.59
N HIS A 5 -42.06 -27.63 3.04
CA HIS A 5 -42.53 -28.75 3.86
C HIS A 5 -41.68 -29.03 5.11
N SER A 6 -40.84 -28.07 5.54
CA SER A 6 -40.05 -28.24 6.76
C SER A 6 -40.92 -28.00 8.00
N THR A 7 -41.26 -29.07 8.73
CA THR A 7 -41.92 -29.02 10.05
C THR A 7 -40.94 -28.91 11.21
N ALA A 8 -39.65 -28.71 10.94
CA ALA A 8 -38.63 -28.56 11.97
C ALA A 8 -38.87 -27.25 12.75
N LYS A 9 -39.16 -27.36 14.04
CA LYS A 9 -39.12 -26.24 14.97
C LYS A 9 -37.70 -25.67 14.98
N LEU A 10 -37.57 -24.35 14.80
CA LEU A 10 -36.33 -23.64 15.08
C LEU A 10 -36.08 -23.70 16.58
N GLU A 11 -35.24 -24.63 17.02
CA GLU A 11 -34.78 -24.70 18.40
C GLU A 11 -33.55 -23.80 18.55
N LEU A 12 -33.73 -22.69 19.28
CA LEU A 12 -32.63 -21.91 19.81
C LEU A 12 -31.86 -22.79 20.78
N VAL A 13 -30.71 -23.31 20.36
CA VAL A 13 -29.78 -24.04 21.23
C VAL A 13 -29.33 -23.06 22.32
N PRO A 14 -29.72 -23.24 23.59
CA PRO A 14 -29.21 -22.40 24.66
C PRO A 14 -27.74 -22.78 24.83
N ASN A 15 -26.85 -21.91 24.35
CA ASN A 15 -25.41 -22.10 24.51
C ASN A 15 -25.08 -21.95 26.00
N ALA A 16 -25.06 -23.07 26.73
CA ALA A 16 -24.85 -23.14 28.18
C ALA A 16 -23.45 -22.67 28.65
N SER A 17 -22.68 -22.03 27.77
CA SER A 17 -21.39 -21.39 28.08
C SER A 17 -21.49 -19.85 28.18
N ILE A 18 -22.63 -19.24 27.81
CA ILE A 18 -22.85 -17.79 27.91
C ILE A 18 -23.51 -17.51 29.26
N ARG A 19 -22.70 -17.55 30.32
CA ARG A 19 -23.14 -17.18 31.67
C ARG A 19 -23.03 -15.66 31.79
N GLY A 20 -24.11 -14.96 31.45
CA GLY A 20 -24.28 -13.52 31.67
C GLY A 20 -23.65 -12.68 30.57
N ASP A 21 -24.48 -11.80 30.01
CA ASP A 21 -24.22 -10.92 28.87
C ASP A 21 -24.19 -11.63 27.51
N GLY A 22 -25.22 -11.34 26.70
CA GLY A 22 -25.09 -11.53 25.27
C GLY A 22 -23.92 -10.67 24.76
N ILE A 23 -23.43 -10.94 23.56
CA ILE A 23 -22.48 -10.01 22.93
C ILE A 23 -23.19 -8.66 22.85
N ASP A 24 -22.74 -7.69 23.65
CA ASP A 24 -23.23 -6.33 23.58
C ASP A 24 -22.74 -5.73 22.26
N VAL A 25 -23.63 -5.80 21.26
CA VAL A 25 -23.37 -5.34 19.89
C VAL A 25 -23.05 -3.85 19.86
N GLU A 26 -23.58 -3.07 20.81
CA GLU A 26 -23.33 -1.63 20.89
C GLU A 26 -21.96 -1.34 21.48
N ALA A 27 -21.58 -2.00 22.59
CA ALA A 27 -20.22 -1.90 23.12
C ALA A 27 -19.17 -2.44 22.15
N GLU A 28 -19.48 -3.52 21.41
CA GLU A 28 -18.63 -4.01 20.33
C GLU A 28 -18.49 -2.95 19.23
N ALA A 29 -19.58 -2.38 18.74
CA ALA A 29 -19.53 -1.33 17.72
C ALA A 29 -18.68 -0.12 18.16
N GLN A 30 -18.81 0.32 19.42
CA GLN A 30 -18.02 1.41 19.99
C GLN A 30 -16.53 1.06 20.04
N LEU A 31 -16.17 -0.14 20.50
CA LEU A 31 -14.78 -0.60 20.51
C LEU A 31 -14.19 -0.65 19.09
N TYR A 32 -14.96 -1.11 18.11
CA TYR A 32 -14.52 -1.14 16.71
C TYR A 32 -14.32 0.26 16.11
N ASP A 33 -15.17 1.23 16.46
CA ASP A 33 -15.01 2.62 16.04
C ASP A 33 -13.81 3.29 16.70
N GLU A 34 -13.57 3.03 17.99
CA GLU A 34 -12.38 3.49 18.71
C GLU A 34 -11.10 2.95 18.07
N LEU A 35 -11.04 1.65 17.76
CA LEU A 35 -9.90 1.03 17.08
C LEU A 35 -9.65 1.59 15.67
N CYS A 36 -10.71 2.01 14.97
CA CYS A 36 -10.55 2.72 13.70
C CYS A 36 -9.89 4.07 13.91
N ARG A 37 -10.32 4.85 14.91
CA ARG A 37 -9.73 6.15 15.23
C ARG A 37 -8.26 6.03 15.63
N THR A 38 -7.93 5.07 16.49
CA THR A 38 -6.52 4.85 16.89
C THR A 38 -5.66 4.49 15.69
N TYR A 39 -6.18 3.69 14.75
CA TYR A 39 -5.46 3.38 13.53
C TYR A 39 -5.29 4.61 12.64
N GLU A 40 -6.32 5.44 12.50
CA GLU A 40 -6.21 6.72 11.78
C GLU A 40 -5.12 7.61 12.39
N ASP A 41 -5.10 7.77 13.71
CA ASP A 41 -4.07 8.54 14.41
C ASP A 41 -2.65 7.95 14.21
N GLU A 42 -2.50 6.62 14.32
CA GLU A 42 -1.24 5.93 14.02
C GLU A 42 -0.81 6.13 12.56
N THR A 43 -1.77 6.17 11.62
CA THR A 43 -1.48 6.44 10.21
C THR A 43 -1.10 7.89 9.94
N GLU A 44 -1.68 8.86 10.64
CA GLU A 44 -1.27 10.26 10.53
C GLU A 44 0.17 10.44 11.03
N ASN A 45 0.49 9.83 12.18
CA ASN A 45 1.87 9.79 12.70
C ASN A 45 2.84 9.09 11.74
N PHE A 46 2.40 8.00 11.10
CA PHE A 46 3.16 7.30 10.07
C PHE A 46 3.46 8.19 8.85
N VAL A 47 2.45 8.90 8.34
CA VAL A 47 2.63 9.81 7.20
C VAL A 47 3.56 10.95 7.59
N GLN A 48 3.42 11.49 8.80
CA GLN A 48 4.24 12.60 9.27
C GLN A 48 5.71 12.20 9.52
N SER A 49 5.96 10.99 10.00
CA SER A 49 7.34 10.48 10.21
C SER A 49 8.07 10.12 8.92
N ASN A 50 7.34 9.71 7.88
CA ASN A 50 7.92 9.37 6.58
C ASN A 50 7.96 10.56 5.59
N THR A 51 7.35 11.69 5.94
CA THR A 51 7.38 12.93 5.13
C THR A 51 8.38 13.90 5.73
N ALA A 52 9.28 14.45 4.90
CA ALA A 52 10.27 15.43 5.35
C ALA A 52 9.60 16.62 6.09
N PRO A 53 10.23 17.17 7.15
CA PRO A 53 9.67 18.29 7.91
C PRO A 53 9.61 19.54 7.00
N GLY A 54 8.46 19.78 6.39
CA GLY A 54 8.25 20.91 5.47
C GLY A 54 7.04 20.82 4.54
N ALA A 55 6.45 19.64 4.32
CA ALA A 55 5.26 19.51 3.47
C ALA A 55 3.96 19.73 4.28
N GLN A 56 3.58 20.99 4.46
CA GLN A 56 2.27 21.37 5.00
C GLN A 56 1.17 21.13 3.94
N PRO A 57 -0.02 20.61 4.30
CA PRO A 57 -1.15 20.54 3.39
C PRO A 57 -1.80 21.92 3.29
N HIS A 58 -1.29 22.76 2.39
CA HIS A 58 -1.93 24.05 2.11
C HIS A 58 -3.27 23.79 1.39
N LYS A 59 -4.36 24.18 2.04
CA LYS A 59 -5.71 24.21 1.44
C LYS A 59 -5.64 24.95 0.09
N SER A 60 -6.15 24.29 -0.93
CA SER A 60 -6.44 24.75 -2.30
C SER A 60 -6.46 26.27 -2.49
N ALA A 61 -5.33 26.82 -2.96
CA ALA A 61 -5.31 28.11 -3.64
C ALA A 61 -5.66 27.88 -5.11
N LYS A 62 -6.75 28.51 -5.57
CA LYS A 62 -7.20 28.50 -6.97
C LYS A 62 -6.05 28.99 -7.87
N LEU A 63 -5.43 28.07 -8.61
CA LEU A 63 -4.38 28.44 -9.57
C LEU A 63 -5.04 28.98 -10.84
N ASN A 64 -4.85 30.28 -11.08
CA ASN A 64 -5.18 30.94 -12.33
C ASN A 64 -4.58 30.16 -13.51
N LYS A 65 -5.42 29.93 -14.52
CA LYS A 65 -5.12 29.27 -15.80
C LYS A 65 -4.05 30.09 -16.55
N ARG A 66 -2.77 29.91 -16.21
CA ARG A 66 -1.64 30.41 -17.01
C ARG A 66 -1.55 29.57 -18.28
N LYS A 67 -1.78 30.23 -19.41
CA LYS A 67 -1.59 29.69 -20.76
C LYS A 67 -0.14 29.18 -20.87
N ARG A 68 0.02 27.90 -21.24
CA ARG A 68 1.32 27.31 -21.59
C ARG A 68 1.84 28.01 -22.86
N PRO A 69 3.08 28.52 -22.91
CA PRO A 69 3.74 28.71 -24.18
C PRO A 69 4.19 27.33 -24.70
N LEU A 70 3.86 27.04 -25.96
CA LEU A 70 4.49 25.97 -26.72
C LEU A 70 5.94 26.37 -26.97
N SER A 71 6.91 25.67 -26.39
CA SER A 71 8.33 25.80 -26.75
C SER A 71 8.91 24.42 -26.98
N LEU A 72 8.98 24.02 -28.26
CA LEU A 72 9.62 22.81 -28.78
C LEU A 72 11.11 23.06 -29.10
N LEU A 73 11.82 23.90 -28.34
CA LEU A 73 13.24 24.16 -28.57
C LEU A 73 14.07 23.83 -27.32
N PRO A 74 15.27 23.21 -27.46
CA PRO A 74 16.18 22.96 -26.35
C PRO A 74 16.63 24.27 -25.70
N ALA A 75 16.93 24.23 -24.40
CA ALA A 75 17.48 25.38 -23.70
C ALA A 75 18.92 25.67 -24.17
N GLU A 76 19.11 26.78 -24.87
CA GLU A 76 20.43 27.23 -25.33
C GLU A 76 21.26 27.83 -24.18
N SER A 77 22.57 27.59 -24.21
CA SER A 77 23.53 28.13 -23.24
C SER A 77 23.77 29.63 -23.48
N ILE A 78 23.81 30.43 -22.41
CA ILE A 78 23.98 31.90 -22.46
C ILE A 78 25.41 32.30 -22.88
N PHE A 79 26.37 31.36 -22.87
CA PHE A 79 27.80 31.65 -23.08
C PHE A 79 28.35 31.23 -24.45
N SER A 80 27.69 30.31 -25.18
CA SER A 80 28.10 29.91 -26.53
C SER A 80 26.98 29.15 -27.24
N ALA A 81 26.67 29.57 -28.47
CA ALA A 81 25.62 28.99 -29.32
C ALA A 81 25.94 27.58 -29.86
N ASP A 82 27.16 27.08 -29.63
CA ASP A 82 27.62 25.79 -30.14
C ASP A 82 27.66 24.69 -29.05
N ILE A 83 27.34 25.03 -27.80
CA ILE A 83 27.26 24.06 -26.70
C ILE A 83 25.78 23.71 -26.49
N PHE A 84 25.33 22.68 -27.19
CA PHE A 84 24.04 22.06 -26.93
C PHE A 84 24.15 21.17 -25.69
N LEU A 85 23.34 21.46 -24.67
CA LEU A 85 23.20 20.57 -23.52
C LEU A 85 22.38 19.35 -23.96
N ALA A 86 23.07 18.32 -24.46
CA ALA A 86 22.44 17.05 -24.78
C ALA A 86 21.90 16.44 -23.48
N ASP A 87 20.59 16.31 -23.39
CA ASP A 87 19.93 15.63 -22.29
C ASP A 87 20.24 14.13 -22.40
N ASN A 88 21.27 13.68 -21.68
CA ASN A 88 21.63 12.27 -21.58
C ASN A 88 20.69 11.49 -20.64
N THR A 89 19.46 11.97 -20.38
CA THR A 89 18.38 11.15 -19.83
C THR A 89 17.86 10.15 -20.88
N SER A 90 18.79 9.39 -21.47
CA SER A 90 18.42 8.10 -22.02
C SER A 90 17.93 7.22 -20.85
N PRO A 91 16.79 6.51 -20.99
CA PRO A 91 16.43 5.45 -20.05
C PRO A 91 17.48 4.30 -20.00
N SER A 92 18.53 4.33 -20.83
CA SER A 92 19.52 3.26 -21.00
C SER A 92 20.98 3.59 -20.65
N SER A 93 21.30 4.72 -20.00
CA SER A 93 22.69 4.99 -19.55
C SER A 93 22.65 5.88 -18.30
N SER A 94 23.02 5.48 -17.09
CA SER A 94 24.04 4.56 -16.62
C SER A 94 23.78 4.21 -15.14
N THR A 95 24.06 2.95 -14.75
CA THR A 95 24.27 2.48 -13.37
C THR A 95 23.15 2.60 -12.30
N SER A 96 21.87 2.61 -12.62
CA SER A 96 20.84 2.44 -11.57
C SER A 96 20.38 0.99 -11.51
N SER A 97 20.60 0.29 -10.38
CA SER A 97 20.18 -1.09 -10.12
C SER A 97 18.65 -1.27 -10.09
N LEU A 98 17.89 -0.24 -10.46
CA LEU A 98 16.44 -0.15 -10.28
C LEU A 98 15.70 -1.20 -11.11
N PHE A 99 14.97 -2.08 -10.42
CA PHE A 99 14.11 -3.08 -11.03
C PHE A 99 12.80 -2.46 -11.58
N ALA A 100 12.24 -1.51 -10.86
CA ALA A 100 10.97 -0.86 -11.21
C ALA A 100 11.17 0.58 -11.72
N GLN A 101 10.23 1.01 -12.56
CA GLN A 101 10.03 2.37 -13.02
C GLN A 101 8.83 3.02 -12.34
N ASP A 102 7.74 2.28 -12.16
CA ASP A 102 6.52 2.77 -11.51
C ASP A 102 5.81 1.65 -10.72
N VAL A 103 5.02 2.05 -9.73
CA VAL A 103 4.32 1.15 -8.80
C VAL A 103 2.94 1.71 -8.48
N THR A 104 1.91 0.93 -8.77
CA THR A 104 0.53 1.27 -8.43
C THR A 104 -0.15 0.09 -7.74
N ILE A 105 -0.91 0.32 -6.67
CA ILE A 105 -1.78 -0.71 -6.10
C ILE A 105 -3.21 -0.40 -6.55
N SER A 106 -3.69 -1.16 -7.55
CA SER A 106 -4.94 -0.90 -8.28
C SER A 106 -6.17 -1.10 -7.39
N GLY A 107 -6.11 -2.08 -6.48
CA GLY A 107 -7.24 -2.46 -5.64
C GLY A 107 -6.90 -3.60 -4.69
N TRP A 108 -7.95 -4.22 -4.15
CA TRP A 108 -7.85 -5.36 -3.26
C TRP A 108 -8.96 -6.38 -3.55
N THR A 109 -8.69 -7.63 -3.20
CA THR A 109 -9.63 -8.75 -3.31
C THR A 109 -9.66 -9.52 -2.00
N THR A 110 -10.83 -10.02 -1.63
CA THR A 110 -10.96 -10.93 -0.48
C THR A 110 -10.85 -12.36 -1.00
N VAL A 111 -9.86 -13.10 -0.52
CA VAL A 111 -9.61 -14.49 -0.87
C VAL A 111 -10.01 -15.37 0.32
N GLY A 112 -10.92 -16.29 0.10
CA GLY A 112 -11.42 -17.20 1.14
C GLY A 112 -12.78 -17.75 0.77
N ASP A 113 -12.95 -19.06 0.97
CA ASP A 113 -14.20 -19.74 0.71
C ASP A 113 -15.16 -19.57 1.89
N LYS A 114 -16.34 -19.00 1.62
CA LYS A 114 -17.40 -18.82 2.64
C LYS A 114 -17.88 -20.17 3.19
N ASP A 115 -17.76 -21.24 2.40
CA ASP A 115 -18.27 -22.57 2.76
C ASP A 115 -17.27 -23.43 3.54
N LYS A 116 -16.00 -23.01 3.64
CA LYS A 116 -14.94 -23.68 4.43
C LYS A 116 -14.53 -22.89 5.68
N ALA A 117 -15.47 -22.18 6.28
CA ALA A 117 -15.32 -21.38 7.50
C ALA A 117 -14.70 -22.13 8.70
N ARG A 118 -14.56 -23.46 8.65
CA ARG A 118 -13.93 -24.26 9.72
C ARG A 118 -12.44 -24.55 9.56
N LYS A 119 -11.77 -24.28 8.43
CA LYS A 119 -10.33 -24.62 8.28
C LYS A 119 -9.41 -23.58 7.63
N ALA A 120 -9.91 -22.59 6.89
CA ALA A 120 -9.06 -21.53 6.34
C ALA A 120 -9.81 -20.20 6.37
N GLY A 121 -9.34 -19.26 7.20
CA GLY A 121 -9.93 -17.93 7.30
C GLY A 121 -9.75 -17.12 6.01
N ALA A 122 -10.72 -16.28 5.69
CA ALA A 122 -10.60 -15.32 4.59
C ALA A 122 -9.51 -14.28 4.87
N TYR A 123 -8.81 -13.86 3.83
CA TYR A 123 -7.77 -12.82 3.87
C TYR A 123 -7.94 -11.82 2.73
N VAL A 124 -7.27 -10.67 2.83
CA VAL A 124 -7.27 -9.65 1.78
C VAL A 124 -5.92 -9.65 1.06
N ALA A 125 -5.97 -9.67 -0.27
CA ALA A 125 -4.83 -9.53 -1.16
C ALA A 125 -4.94 -8.21 -1.93
N TYR A 126 -3.82 -7.51 -2.07
CA TYR A 126 -3.70 -6.27 -2.83
C TYR A 126 -3.10 -6.57 -4.20
N ASP A 127 -3.69 -6.01 -5.26
CA ASP A 127 -3.17 -6.10 -6.62
C ASP A 127 -2.15 -4.98 -6.87
N CYS A 128 -0.88 -5.36 -6.95
CA CYS A 128 0.23 -4.44 -7.19
C CYS A 128 0.64 -4.56 -8.66
N ALA A 129 0.44 -3.48 -9.40
CA ALA A 129 0.93 -3.29 -10.76
C ALA A 129 2.30 -2.62 -10.70
N ILE A 130 3.34 -3.32 -11.13
CA ILE A 130 4.73 -2.84 -11.14
C ILE A 130 5.17 -2.72 -12.59
N VAL A 131 5.50 -1.50 -13.00
CA VAL A 131 6.09 -1.24 -14.32
C VAL A 131 7.59 -1.38 -14.18
N THR A 132 8.17 -2.37 -14.85
CA THR A 132 9.62 -2.56 -14.93
C THR A 132 10.26 -1.49 -15.83
N ARG A 133 11.59 -1.33 -15.73
CA ARG A 133 12.35 -0.41 -16.60
C ARG A 133 12.26 -0.75 -18.08
N GLU A 134 11.98 -2.02 -18.39
CA GLU A 134 11.78 -2.50 -19.77
C GLU A 134 10.40 -2.12 -20.32
N GLY A 135 9.54 -1.47 -19.53
CA GLY A 135 8.17 -1.10 -19.90
C GLY A 135 7.15 -2.22 -19.70
N THR A 136 7.56 -3.36 -19.17
CA THR A 136 6.65 -4.48 -18.88
C THR A 136 5.94 -4.26 -17.56
N THR A 137 4.61 -4.31 -17.57
CA THR A 137 3.77 -4.23 -16.36
C THR A 137 3.51 -5.62 -15.80
N MET A 138 3.94 -5.86 -14.56
CA MET A 138 3.72 -7.10 -13.82
C MET A 138 2.62 -6.88 -12.77
N HIS A 139 1.63 -7.76 -12.75
CA HIS A 139 0.58 -7.76 -11.73
C HIS A 139 0.85 -8.85 -10.69
N ILE A 140 0.96 -8.46 -9.42
CA ILE A 140 1.19 -9.38 -8.31
C ILE A 140 0.13 -9.20 -7.23
N LEU A 141 -0.42 -10.32 -6.76
CA LEU A 141 -1.38 -10.34 -5.67
C LEU A 141 -0.67 -10.70 -4.36
N LYS A 142 -0.60 -9.74 -3.43
CA LYS A 142 0.10 -9.93 -2.14
C LYS A 142 -0.79 -9.54 -0.97
N ARG A 143 -0.83 -10.39 0.06
CA ARG A 143 -1.47 -10.06 1.35
C ARG A 143 -0.57 -9.12 2.16
N TYR A 144 -1.15 -8.36 3.09
CA TYR A 144 -0.39 -7.42 3.94
C TYR A 144 0.84 -8.07 4.61
N THR A 145 0.73 -9.31 5.10
CA THR A 145 1.87 -9.98 5.76
C THR A 145 3.04 -10.24 4.82
N ALA A 146 2.83 -10.32 3.50
CA ALA A 146 3.93 -10.43 2.55
C ALA A 146 4.76 -9.14 2.48
N PHE A 147 4.15 -7.97 2.74
CA PHE A 147 4.88 -6.70 2.85
C PHE A 147 5.70 -6.65 4.15
N GLU A 148 5.17 -7.22 5.24
CA GLU A 148 5.92 -7.38 6.50
C GLU A 148 7.15 -8.28 6.30
N GLU A 149 6.97 -9.42 5.63
CA GLU A 149 8.06 -10.35 5.32
C GLU A 149 9.17 -9.66 4.50
N LEU A 150 8.79 -8.86 3.49
CA LEU A 150 9.73 -8.06 2.71
C LEU A 150 10.44 -7.00 3.57
N TYR A 151 9.69 -6.24 4.36
CA TYR A 151 10.23 -5.19 5.23
C TYR A 151 11.25 -5.76 6.23
N GLU A 152 10.93 -6.89 6.86
CA GLU A 152 11.82 -7.57 7.79
C GLU A 152 13.02 -8.21 7.10
N ARG A 153 12.85 -8.74 5.87
CA ARG A 153 13.99 -9.22 5.05
C ARG A 153 14.92 -8.08 4.67
N LEU A 154 14.38 -6.92 4.32
CA LEU A 154 15.16 -5.72 4.01
C LEU A 154 15.93 -5.22 5.23
N LYS A 155 15.28 -5.11 6.39
CA LYS A 155 15.97 -4.73 7.65
C LYS A 155 17.17 -5.61 7.98
N ARG A 156 17.08 -6.92 7.75
CA ARG A 156 18.16 -7.87 8.04
C ARG A 156 19.30 -7.83 7.02
N THR A 157 19.02 -7.43 5.78
CA THR A 157 19.97 -7.51 4.67
C THR A 157 20.57 -6.16 4.28
N LEU A 158 19.93 -5.05 4.65
CA LEU A 158 20.40 -3.70 4.35
C LEU A 158 21.56 -3.29 5.28
N PRO A 159 22.62 -2.66 4.74
CA PRO A 159 23.66 -2.00 5.51
C PRO A 159 23.09 -0.91 6.42
N SER A 160 23.76 -0.66 7.55
CA SER A 160 23.36 0.35 8.53
C SER A 160 23.27 1.76 7.96
N SER A 161 24.00 2.08 6.88
CA SER A 161 23.92 3.36 6.18
C SER A 161 22.63 3.55 5.38
N ILE A 162 22.01 2.46 4.92
CA ILE A 162 20.83 2.50 4.05
C ILE A 162 19.53 2.33 4.86
N LEU A 163 19.60 1.68 6.03
CA LEU A 163 18.44 1.46 6.91
C LEU A 163 17.61 2.71 7.22
N PRO A 164 18.19 3.92 7.43
CA PRO A 164 17.40 5.13 7.69
C PRO A 164 16.50 5.56 6.52
N PHE A 165 16.80 5.13 5.29
CA PHE A 165 16.00 5.43 4.11
C PHE A 165 14.86 4.45 3.89
N LEU A 166 14.79 3.37 4.67
CA LEU A 166 13.70 2.41 4.60
C LEU A 166 12.49 2.97 5.36
N PRO A 167 11.38 3.33 4.69
CA PRO A 167 10.20 3.84 5.38
C PRO A 167 9.64 2.76 6.32
N SER A 168 9.05 3.21 7.43
CA SER A 168 8.30 2.31 8.30
C SER A 168 7.16 1.64 7.53
N LEU A 169 6.67 0.48 7.98
CA LEU A 169 5.50 -0.16 7.39
C LEU A 169 4.21 0.37 8.04
N PRO A 170 3.11 0.55 7.28
CA PRO A 170 1.84 0.98 7.87
C PRO A 170 1.39 0.03 8.98
N PRO A 171 0.77 0.53 10.07
CA PRO A 171 0.46 -0.28 11.24
C PRO A 171 -0.50 -1.46 10.97
N LYS A 172 -0.51 -2.43 11.89
CA LYS A 172 -1.43 -3.57 11.85
C LYS A 172 -2.74 -3.19 12.52
N ALA A 173 -3.82 -3.12 11.76
CA ALA A 173 -5.18 -3.12 12.29
C ALA A 173 -5.84 -4.50 12.09
N PRO A 174 -5.88 -5.35 13.13
CA PRO A 174 -6.43 -6.71 13.03
C PRO A 174 -7.98 -6.74 12.96
N LEU A 175 -8.66 -5.72 13.47
CA LEU A 175 -10.13 -5.71 13.65
C LEU A 175 -10.90 -5.03 12.49
N ALA A 176 -10.32 -4.05 11.79
CA ALA A 176 -10.97 -3.36 10.66
C ALA A 176 -10.76 -4.02 9.27
N ARG A 177 -10.19 -5.24 9.24
CA ARG A 177 -9.57 -5.87 8.04
C ARG A 177 -10.46 -6.08 6.80
N PHE A 178 -11.79 -5.97 6.92
CA PHE A 178 -12.71 -6.17 5.79
C PHE A 178 -13.50 -4.90 5.39
N ARG A 179 -13.33 -3.77 6.09
CA ARG A 179 -14.04 -2.53 5.73
C ARG A 179 -13.41 -1.90 4.48
N PRO A 180 -14.21 -1.54 3.45
CA PRO A 180 -13.68 -0.95 2.21
C PRO A 180 -12.88 0.35 2.43
N ALA A 181 -13.35 1.25 3.30
CA ALA A 181 -12.66 2.51 3.60
C ALA A 181 -11.27 2.26 4.21
N PHE A 182 -11.19 1.34 5.16
CA PHE A 182 -9.93 0.90 5.76
C PHE A 182 -8.97 0.28 4.74
N LEU A 183 -9.50 -0.58 3.86
CA LEU A 183 -8.71 -1.23 2.83
C LEU A 183 -8.16 -0.24 1.81
N ASP A 184 -8.91 0.79 1.44
CA ASP A 184 -8.44 1.87 0.55
C ASP A 184 -7.37 2.75 1.22
N SER A 185 -7.57 3.14 2.48
CA SER A 185 -6.55 3.90 3.22
C SER A 185 -5.24 3.13 3.34
N ARG A 186 -5.32 1.85 3.75
CA ARG A 186 -4.16 0.97 3.80
C ARG A 186 -3.53 0.77 2.42
N ARG A 187 -4.33 0.60 1.35
CA ARG A 187 -3.84 0.46 -0.04
C ARG A 187 -2.97 1.66 -0.43
N LYS A 188 -3.40 2.89 -0.16
CA LYS A 188 -2.64 4.11 -0.47
C LYS A 188 -1.30 4.15 0.28
N LEU A 189 -1.32 3.80 1.57
CA LEU A 189 -0.10 3.75 2.38
C LEU A 189 0.86 2.66 1.92
N LEU A 190 0.35 1.47 1.60
CA LEU A 190 1.15 0.39 1.03
C LEU A 190 1.73 0.77 -0.34
N GLN A 191 0.97 1.49 -1.17
CA GLN A 191 1.46 1.97 -2.46
C GLN A 191 2.60 2.96 -2.27
N PHE A 192 2.43 3.94 -1.36
CA PHE A 192 3.49 4.88 -1.03
C PHE A 192 4.74 4.16 -0.53
N TRP A 193 4.58 3.26 0.45
CA TRP A 193 5.67 2.46 0.99
C TRP A 193 6.39 1.64 -0.08
N LEU A 194 5.61 0.92 -0.90
CA LEU A 194 6.16 0.06 -1.95
C LEU A 194 6.87 0.88 -3.03
N ALA A 195 6.33 2.04 -3.42
CA ALA A 195 6.98 2.95 -4.34
C ALA A 195 8.30 3.46 -3.76
N SER A 196 8.33 3.88 -2.49
CA SER A 196 9.57 4.30 -1.81
C SER A 196 10.62 3.19 -1.75
N VAL A 197 10.23 1.93 -1.61
CA VAL A 197 11.15 0.78 -1.59
C VAL A 197 11.65 0.41 -3.00
N LEU A 198 10.73 0.26 -3.96
CA LEU A 198 11.03 -0.23 -5.32
C LEU A 198 11.75 0.81 -6.19
N LEU A 199 11.49 2.10 -5.97
CA LEU A 199 12.09 3.19 -6.75
C LEU A 199 13.38 3.74 -6.14
N HIS A 200 13.78 3.26 -4.96
CA HIS A 200 15.03 3.68 -4.32
C HIS A 200 16.25 3.03 -5.01
N PRO A 201 17.27 3.80 -5.43
CA PRO A 201 18.37 3.35 -6.29
C PRO A 201 19.13 2.13 -5.74
N GLU A 202 19.30 2.06 -4.41
CA GLU A 202 20.06 1.01 -3.74
C GLU A 202 19.22 -0.11 -3.13
N ILE A 203 17.91 0.12 -2.93
CA ILE A 203 17.02 -0.86 -2.27
C ILE A 203 16.25 -1.64 -3.33
N GLY A 204 15.66 -0.93 -4.31
CA GLY A 204 14.84 -1.53 -5.36
C GLY A 204 15.58 -2.51 -6.27
N GLY A 205 16.91 -2.42 -6.33
CA GLY A 205 17.75 -3.34 -7.09
C GLY A 205 18.16 -4.62 -6.38
N ARG A 206 17.84 -4.76 -5.09
CA ARG A 206 18.26 -5.93 -4.32
C ARG A 206 17.48 -7.17 -4.70
N GLU A 207 18.14 -8.32 -4.59
CA GLU A 207 17.55 -9.64 -4.83
C GLU A 207 16.31 -9.88 -3.98
N ALA A 208 16.32 -9.48 -2.69
CA ALA A 208 15.16 -9.62 -1.80
C ALA A 208 13.89 -8.94 -2.34
N VAL A 209 14.05 -7.82 -3.06
CA VAL A 209 12.95 -7.10 -3.70
C VAL A 209 12.50 -7.82 -4.97
N ARG A 210 13.45 -8.27 -5.79
CA ARG A 210 13.17 -9.00 -7.03
C ARG A 210 12.44 -10.32 -6.75
N ASP A 211 12.93 -11.11 -5.79
CA ASP A 211 12.30 -12.35 -5.32
C ASP A 211 10.89 -12.15 -4.80
N TRP A 212 10.58 -10.96 -4.28
CA TRP A 212 9.26 -10.67 -3.76
C TRP A 212 8.27 -10.35 -4.89
N VAL A 213 8.75 -9.76 -5.99
CA VAL A 213 7.94 -9.42 -7.16
C VAL A 213 7.77 -10.61 -8.12
N LEU A 214 8.84 -11.40 -8.35
CA LEU A 214 8.82 -12.59 -9.21
C LEU A 214 8.21 -13.81 -8.51
#